data_AF-A0A3E1HNU0-F1
#
_entry.id   AF-A0A3E1HNU0-F1
#
_cell.length_a   1.000
_cell.length_b   1.000
_cell.length_c   1.000
_cell.angle_alpha   90.00
_cell.angle_beta   90.00
_cell.angle_gamma   90.00
#
_symmetry.space_group_name_H-M   'P 1'
#
loop_
_entity.id
_entity.type
_entity.pdbx_description
1 polymer ?
#
loop_
_entity_poly.entity_id
_entity_poly.type
_entity_poly.pdbx_seq_one_letter_code
_entity_poly.pdbx_strand_id
1 'polypeptide(L)'
;MSELILHHYPTSPFAEKARLLLGFKGLSWHSVNISPVMPKPDLTALTGGYRKTPVLQVGADIYCDTALIARRLEQEKSSPALFPLGQEMITQTFATWADSVVFAHAVSLVFQPESVAVRFGKLPPEAIKAFIADRAALFSGGTASKLPAELAKHQWPAIMARLEQQLQRESGDFLFGAPSIADFALAHSLWFLKATPVTAPLVDAYPAVLAWLGRVLGFGHGTASQMTAEQALDIARNATPAPLPDEVFEDLNGVKAGQQVTIAAIDYGVDPVAGELLFAGREELILRRTDERGGTVHVHFPRWGFRIQGIAA
;
A
#
# COMPACT_ATOMS: atom_id res chain seq x y z
N MET A 1 16.31 0.43 18.39
CA MET A 1 15.22 0.21 17.42
C MET A 1 15.68 0.80 16.11
N SER A 2 15.63 0.03 15.04
CA SER A 2 15.99 0.51 13.70
C SER A 2 14.96 1.53 13.22
N GLU A 3 15.40 2.55 12.51
CA GLU A 3 14.53 3.64 12.07
C GLU A 3 13.52 3.16 11.02
N LEU A 4 12.27 3.65 11.10
CA LEU A 4 11.25 3.41 10.07
C LEU A 4 11.45 4.40 8.93
N ILE A 5 11.65 3.91 7.72
CA ILE A 5 11.88 4.75 6.53
C ILE A 5 10.79 4.45 5.51
N LEU A 6 9.92 5.42 5.22
CA LEU A 6 8.84 5.24 4.24
C LEU A 6 9.26 5.87 2.91
N HIS A 7 9.33 5.05 1.87
CA HIS A 7 9.55 5.46 0.49
C HIS A 7 8.20 5.73 -0.17
N HIS A 8 7.90 7.00 -0.44
CA HIS A 8 6.58 7.39 -0.91
C HIS A 8 6.58 8.67 -1.75
N TYR A 9 5.41 9.01 -2.31
CA TYR A 9 5.17 10.35 -2.83
C TYR A 9 3.85 10.89 -2.25
N PRO A 10 3.71 12.22 -2.09
CA PRO A 10 2.59 12.81 -1.35
C PRO A 10 1.21 12.45 -1.91
N THR A 11 1.06 12.44 -3.24
CA THR A 11 -0.24 12.28 -3.91
C THR A 11 -0.71 10.83 -4.07
N SER A 12 0.06 9.84 -3.59
CA SER A 12 -0.32 8.42 -3.63
C SER A 12 -1.36 8.09 -2.55
N PRO A 13 -2.53 7.52 -2.90
CA PRO A 13 -3.53 7.09 -1.92
C PRO A 13 -3.02 5.97 -1.01
N PHE A 14 -2.33 4.97 -1.56
CA PHE A 14 -1.74 3.92 -0.73
C PHE A 14 -0.65 4.47 0.19
N ALA A 15 0.05 5.54 -0.20
CA ALA A 15 0.97 6.19 0.71
C ALA A 15 0.26 7.00 1.80
N GLU A 16 -0.87 7.61 1.49
CA GLU A 16 -1.72 8.25 2.50
C GLU A 16 -2.19 7.22 3.54
N LYS A 17 -2.64 6.05 3.09
CA LYS A 17 -2.94 4.91 3.99
C LYS A 17 -1.78 4.62 4.92
N ALA A 18 -0.57 4.40 4.39
CA ALA A 18 0.60 4.09 5.22
C ALA A 18 0.98 5.22 6.20
N ARG A 19 0.87 6.49 5.78
CA ARG A 19 1.09 7.64 6.66
C ARG A 19 0.07 7.70 7.79
N LEU A 20 -1.20 7.44 7.50
CA LEU A 20 -2.25 7.36 8.51
C LEU A 20 -2.02 6.20 9.49
N LEU A 21 -1.52 5.06 9.02
CA LEU A 21 -1.11 3.95 9.91
C LEU A 21 0.01 4.38 10.86
N LEU A 22 1.02 5.10 10.37
CA LEU A 22 2.10 5.65 11.19
C LEU A 22 1.57 6.66 12.22
N GLY A 23 0.63 7.52 11.83
CA GLY A 23 -0.02 8.48 12.73
C GLY A 23 -0.90 7.84 13.79
N PHE A 24 -1.70 6.84 13.41
CA PHE A 24 -2.49 6.04 14.35
C PHE A 24 -1.62 5.35 15.39
N LYS A 25 -0.46 4.83 14.97
CA LYS A 25 0.53 4.25 15.88
C LYS A 25 1.33 5.31 16.65
N GLY A 26 1.26 6.59 16.29
CA GLY A 26 2.08 7.65 16.87
C GLY A 26 3.58 7.39 16.73
N LEU A 27 3.99 6.89 15.55
CA LEU A 27 5.38 6.51 15.27
C LEU A 27 6.17 7.69 14.68
N SER A 28 7.46 7.73 14.99
CA SER A 28 8.43 8.59 14.29
C SER A 28 9.02 7.85 13.10
N TRP A 29 9.21 8.53 11.98
CA TRP A 29 9.67 7.92 10.73
C TRP A 29 10.39 8.91 9.82
N HIS A 30 11.16 8.39 8.88
CA HIS A 30 11.85 9.14 7.84
C HIS A 30 11.11 9.08 6.52
N SER A 31 10.88 10.24 5.92
CA SER A 31 10.19 10.44 4.66
C SER A 31 11.19 10.52 3.52
N VAL A 32 11.21 9.48 2.67
CA VAL A 32 11.97 9.47 1.41
C VAL A 32 11.00 9.69 0.26
N ASN A 33 11.13 10.85 -0.40
CA ASN A 33 10.33 11.16 -1.57
C ASN A 33 10.85 10.42 -2.80
N ILE A 34 9.98 9.69 -3.49
CA ILE A 34 10.29 8.95 -4.71
C ILE A 34 9.51 9.49 -5.91
N SER A 35 10.00 9.21 -7.11
CA SER A 35 9.28 9.55 -8.34
C SER A 35 7.92 8.82 -8.42
N PRO A 36 6.83 9.49 -8.84
CA PRO A 36 5.52 8.87 -9.04
C PRO A 36 5.45 7.97 -10.30
N VAL A 37 6.43 8.09 -11.20
CA VAL A 37 6.55 7.38 -12.49
C VAL A 37 7.94 6.74 -12.65
N MET A 38 8.09 5.77 -13.55
CA MET A 38 9.39 5.19 -13.90
C MET A 38 10.28 6.15 -14.71
N PRO A 39 11.62 6.01 -14.64
CA PRO A 39 12.39 5.07 -13.82
C PRO A 39 12.51 5.49 -12.34
N LYS A 40 12.75 4.51 -11.45
CA LYS A 40 12.93 4.71 -9.99
C LYS A 40 14.19 4.02 -9.47
N PRO A 41 15.38 4.39 -9.97
CA PRO A 41 16.61 3.62 -9.77
C PRO A 41 16.95 3.41 -8.29
N ASP A 42 16.69 4.39 -7.43
CA ASP A 42 17.02 4.32 -6.00
C ASP A 42 16.06 3.37 -5.25
N LEU A 43 14.77 3.39 -5.60
CA LEU A 43 13.80 2.46 -5.03
C LEU A 43 14.09 1.04 -5.50
N THR A 44 14.35 0.84 -6.80
CA THR A 44 14.56 -0.51 -7.35
C THR A 44 15.87 -1.14 -6.90
N ALA A 45 16.86 -0.34 -6.52
CA ALA A 45 18.07 -0.83 -5.86
C ALA A 45 17.76 -1.52 -4.52
N LEU A 46 16.72 -1.09 -3.80
CA LEU A 46 16.22 -1.76 -2.60
C LEU A 46 15.27 -2.91 -2.96
N THR A 47 14.24 -2.62 -3.76
CA THR A 47 13.11 -3.55 -3.96
C THR A 47 13.38 -4.66 -4.95
N GLY A 48 14.42 -4.56 -5.78
CA GLY A 48 14.73 -5.54 -6.82
C GLY A 48 13.76 -5.55 -8.01
N GLY A 49 12.98 -4.49 -8.20
CA GLY A 49 12.09 -4.32 -9.36
C GLY A 49 10.65 -3.96 -9.01
N TYR A 50 10.21 -4.26 -7.78
CA TYR A 50 8.88 -3.86 -7.32
C TYR A 50 8.75 -2.32 -7.34
N ARG A 51 7.88 -1.81 -8.21
CA ARG A 51 7.74 -0.38 -8.52
C ARG A 51 6.52 0.30 -7.90
N LYS A 52 5.63 -0.47 -7.24
CA LYS A 52 4.48 0.09 -6.51
C LYS A 52 4.96 0.83 -5.26
N THR A 53 4.07 1.64 -4.71
CA THR A 53 4.39 2.56 -3.61
C THR A 53 3.20 2.66 -2.67
N PRO A 54 3.40 2.80 -1.36
CA PRO A 54 4.68 3.01 -0.67
C PRO A 54 5.46 1.72 -0.44
N VAL A 55 6.70 1.85 0.04
CA VAL A 55 7.53 0.76 0.56
C VAL A 55 8.08 1.20 1.92
N LEU A 56 8.03 0.32 2.92
CA LEU A 56 8.65 0.56 4.22
C LEU A 56 10.03 -0.11 4.25
N GLN A 57 11.04 0.60 4.68
CA GLN A 57 12.38 0.08 4.94
C GLN A 57 12.66 0.16 6.45
N VAL A 58 13.27 -0.89 6.97
CA VAL A 58 13.82 -0.94 8.33
C VAL A 58 15.21 -1.55 8.24
N GLY A 59 16.26 -0.72 8.27
CA GLY A 59 17.62 -1.20 7.99
C GLY A 59 17.70 -1.81 6.58
N ALA A 60 18.00 -3.11 6.51
CA ALA A 60 18.12 -3.89 5.27
C ALA A 60 16.87 -4.77 4.96
N ASP A 61 15.79 -4.61 5.73
CA ASP A 61 14.50 -5.27 5.49
C ASP A 61 13.54 -4.32 4.78
N ILE A 62 13.03 -4.74 3.63
CA ILE A 62 12.23 -3.95 2.68
C ILE A 62 10.83 -4.55 2.57
N TYR A 63 9.84 -3.91 3.18
CA TYR A 63 8.45 -4.37 3.22
C TYR A 63 7.63 -3.74 2.10
N CYS A 64 7.27 -4.57 1.14
CA CYS A 64 6.40 -4.21 0.03
C CYS A 64 4.93 -4.44 0.39
N ASP A 65 4.05 -3.59 -0.16
CA ASP A 65 2.59 -3.61 0.04
C ASP A 65 2.08 -3.08 1.39
N THR A 66 1.03 -2.26 1.36
CA THR A 66 0.49 -1.63 2.57
C THR A 66 -0.13 -2.61 3.56
N ALA A 67 -0.60 -3.77 3.10
CA ALA A 67 -1.11 -4.81 4.00
C ALA A 67 0.02 -5.38 4.87
N LEU A 68 1.19 -5.61 4.29
CA LEU A 68 2.35 -6.09 5.03
C LEU A 68 2.97 -4.99 5.89
N ILE A 69 3.04 -3.75 5.37
CA ILE A 69 3.46 -2.59 6.15
C ILE A 69 2.61 -2.48 7.43
N ALA A 70 1.28 -2.63 7.35
CA ALA A 70 0.42 -2.60 8.53
C ALA A 70 0.79 -3.67 9.57
N ARG A 71 1.08 -4.90 9.14
CA ARG A 71 1.56 -5.98 10.04
C ARG A 71 2.91 -5.64 10.66
N ARG A 72 3.85 -5.10 9.88
CA ARG A 72 5.16 -4.72 10.41
C ARG A 72 5.06 -3.58 11.42
N LEU A 73 4.16 -2.62 11.21
CA LEU A 73 3.90 -1.54 12.17
C LEU A 73 3.18 -2.05 13.43
N GLU A 74 2.31 -3.06 13.32
CA GLU A 74 1.72 -3.75 14.47
C GLU A 74 2.80 -4.43 15.34
N GLN A 75 3.79 -5.07 14.71
CA GLN A 75 4.93 -5.68 15.40
C GLN A 75 5.84 -4.63 16.04
N GLU A 76 6.03 -3.48 15.40
CA GLU A 76 6.81 -2.37 15.98
C GLU A 76 6.13 -1.81 17.23
N LYS A 77 4.80 -1.68 17.18
CA LYS A 77 3.99 -1.15 18.28
C LYS A 77 2.61 -1.78 18.26
N SER A 78 2.35 -2.68 19.22
CA SER A 78 1.10 -3.45 19.28
C SER A 78 -0.14 -2.65 19.69
N SER A 79 0.02 -1.51 20.36
CA SER A 79 -1.09 -0.66 20.81
C SER A 79 -0.95 0.79 20.33
N PRO A 80 -2.00 1.42 19.77
CA PRO A 80 -3.34 0.86 19.55
C PRO A 80 -3.36 -0.18 18.42
N ALA A 81 -4.17 -1.23 18.53
CA ALA A 81 -4.13 -2.38 17.61
C ALA A 81 -4.77 -2.06 16.24
N LEU A 82 -4.13 -2.49 15.15
CA LEU A 82 -4.72 -2.43 13.80
C LEU A 82 -5.61 -3.64 13.50
N PHE A 83 -5.39 -4.72 14.24
CA PHE A 83 -6.11 -5.99 14.09
C PHE A 83 -6.78 -6.33 15.43
N PRO A 84 -7.99 -5.79 15.71
CA PRO A 84 -8.67 -6.04 16.97
C PRO A 84 -8.95 -7.53 17.21
N LEU A 85 -8.74 -7.98 18.44
CA LEU A 85 -8.97 -9.37 18.84
C LEU A 85 -10.43 -9.78 18.63
N GLY A 86 -10.65 -10.93 18.01
CA GLY A 86 -11.98 -11.44 17.66
C GLY A 86 -12.59 -10.82 16.39
N GLN A 87 -11.87 -9.92 15.72
CA GLN A 87 -12.28 -9.30 14.46
C GLN A 87 -11.21 -9.43 13.36
N GLU A 88 -10.23 -10.32 13.55
CA GLU A 88 -9.05 -10.46 12.69
C GLU A 88 -9.46 -10.76 11.25
N MET A 89 -10.35 -11.73 11.04
CA MET A 89 -10.78 -12.13 9.69
C MET A 89 -11.61 -11.04 9.00
N ILE A 90 -12.57 -10.45 9.71
CA ILE A 90 -13.53 -9.51 9.12
C ILE A 90 -12.87 -8.19 8.73
N THR A 91 -12.00 -7.64 9.58
CA THR A 91 -11.33 -6.36 9.32
C THR A 91 -10.34 -6.47 8.17
N GLN A 92 -9.62 -7.59 8.08
CA GLN A 92 -8.64 -7.82 7.03
C GLN A 92 -9.30 -8.15 5.68
N THR A 93 -10.36 -8.97 5.69
CA THR A 93 -11.13 -9.25 4.47
C THR A 93 -11.77 -7.98 3.92
N PHE A 94 -12.32 -7.14 4.81
CA PHE A 94 -12.85 -5.84 4.43
C PHE A 94 -11.76 -4.94 3.85
N ALA A 95 -10.58 -4.89 4.48
CA ALA A 95 -9.46 -4.12 3.97
C ALA A 95 -9.05 -4.57 2.56
N THR A 96 -8.95 -5.87 2.30
CA THR A 96 -8.68 -6.41 0.96
C THR A 96 -9.75 -6.00 -0.05
N TRP A 97 -11.04 -6.05 0.31
CA TRP A 97 -12.12 -5.57 -0.55
C TRP A 97 -12.02 -4.06 -0.81
N ALA A 98 -11.71 -3.25 0.20
CA ALA A 98 -11.58 -1.81 0.06
C ALA A 98 -10.38 -1.42 -0.81
N ASP A 99 -9.21 -2.00 -0.56
CA ASP A 99 -7.96 -1.76 -1.30
C ASP A 99 -8.04 -2.20 -2.78
N SER A 100 -8.96 -3.13 -3.11
CA SER A 100 -9.15 -3.63 -4.47
C SER A 100 -10.39 -3.03 -5.14
N VAL A 101 -11.58 -3.40 -4.68
CA VAL A 101 -12.86 -3.06 -5.31
C VAL A 101 -13.16 -1.58 -5.14
N VAL A 102 -13.17 -1.06 -3.91
CA VAL A 102 -13.51 0.36 -3.67
C VAL A 102 -12.45 1.27 -4.29
N PHE A 103 -11.18 0.91 -4.17
CA PHE A 103 -10.11 1.67 -4.80
C PHE A 103 -10.23 1.71 -6.33
N ALA A 104 -10.59 0.60 -6.99
CA ALA A 104 -10.83 0.59 -8.44
C ALA A 104 -11.98 1.53 -8.85
N HIS A 105 -13.03 1.64 -8.04
CA HIS A 105 -14.10 2.61 -8.24
C HIS A 105 -13.59 4.04 -8.09
N ALA A 106 -12.87 4.33 -7.00
CA ALA A 106 -12.30 5.65 -6.76
C ALA A 106 -11.36 6.08 -7.91
N VAL A 107 -10.49 5.19 -8.39
CA VAL A 107 -9.62 5.41 -9.55
C VAL A 107 -10.43 5.73 -10.80
N SER A 108 -11.44 4.92 -11.12
CA SER A 108 -12.28 5.13 -12.31
C SER A 108 -13.02 6.47 -12.29
N LEU A 109 -13.52 6.88 -11.12
CA LEU A 109 -14.23 8.14 -10.93
C LEU A 109 -13.28 9.36 -10.98
N VAL A 110 -12.12 9.26 -10.34
CA VAL A 110 -11.12 10.34 -10.30
C VAL A 110 -10.47 10.60 -11.66
N PHE A 111 -10.24 9.58 -12.47
CA PHE A 111 -9.56 9.73 -13.76
C PHE A 111 -10.51 9.97 -14.95
N GLN A 112 -11.72 10.48 -14.69
CA GLN A 112 -12.60 11.01 -15.74
C GLN A 112 -12.05 12.34 -16.28
N PRO A 113 -12.31 12.69 -17.56
CA PRO A 113 -11.74 13.87 -18.22
C PRO A 113 -11.85 15.18 -17.41
N GLU A 114 -13.00 15.42 -16.79
CA GLU A 114 -13.30 16.63 -16.03
C GLU A 114 -12.44 16.73 -14.76
N SER A 115 -12.31 15.61 -14.03
CA SER A 115 -11.49 15.55 -12.84
C SER A 115 -9.99 15.55 -13.17
N VAL A 116 -9.57 14.91 -14.26
CA VAL A 116 -8.19 14.96 -14.79
C VAL A 116 -7.79 16.39 -15.13
N ALA A 117 -8.65 17.15 -15.81
CA ALA A 117 -8.38 18.53 -16.19
C ALA A 117 -8.11 19.41 -14.95
N VAL A 118 -8.86 19.22 -13.87
CA VAL A 118 -8.64 19.94 -12.60
C VAL A 118 -7.41 19.44 -11.88
N ARG A 119 -7.27 18.12 -11.73
CA ARG A 119 -6.19 17.48 -10.96
C ARG A 119 -4.81 17.77 -11.52
N PHE A 120 -4.70 17.82 -12.84
CA PHE A 120 -3.44 18.00 -13.54
C PHE A 120 -3.33 19.36 -14.22
N GLY A 121 -4.27 20.28 -14.02
CA GLY A 121 -4.30 21.58 -14.71
C GLY A 121 -3.09 22.49 -14.45
N LYS A 122 -2.26 22.17 -13.44
CA LYS A 122 -1.01 22.88 -13.14
C LYS A 122 0.25 22.16 -13.65
N LEU A 123 0.12 20.96 -14.22
CA LEU A 123 1.25 20.21 -14.75
C LEU A 123 1.44 20.49 -16.25
N PRO A 124 2.69 20.50 -16.75
CA PRO A 124 2.95 20.53 -18.18
C PRO A 124 2.29 19.34 -18.90
N PRO A 125 1.77 19.51 -20.14
CA PRO A 125 1.13 18.44 -20.91
C PRO A 125 1.98 17.16 -21.02
N GLU A 126 3.29 17.32 -21.14
CA GLU A 126 4.27 16.24 -21.24
C GLU A 126 4.33 15.41 -19.96
N ALA A 127 4.25 16.06 -18.79
CA ALA A 127 4.21 15.37 -17.50
C ALA A 127 2.90 14.59 -17.32
N ILE A 128 1.77 15.13 -17.80
CA ILE A 128 0.47 14.44 -17.80
C ILE A 128 0.53 13.21 -18.70
N LYS A 129 1.07 13.36 -19.93
CA LYS A 129 1.22 12.27 -20.89
C LYS A 129 2.14 11.17 -20.34
N ALA A 130 3.26 11.54 -19.72
CA ALA A 130 4.18 10.59 -19.07
C ALA A 130 3.49 9.84 -17.93
N PHE A 131 2.73 10.53 -17.08
CA PHE A 131 1.97 9.90 -16.00
C PHE A 131 0.92 8.91 -16.51
N ILE A 132 0.14 9.29 -17.54
CA ILE A 132 -0.87 8.41 -18.14
C ILE A 132 -0.22 7.18 -18.77
N ALA A 133 0.88 7.36 -19.50
CA ALA A 133 1.62 6.26 -20.12
C ALA A 133 2.22 5.30 -19.07
N ASP A 134 2.81 5.85 -18.00
CA ASP A 134 3.33 5.05 -16.89
C ASP A 134 2.22 4.26 -16.19
N ARG A 135 1.06 4.87 -15.94
CA ARG A 135 -0.10 4.16 -15.38
C ARG A 135 -0.62 3.09 -16.34
N ALA A 136 -0.71 3.33 -17.64
CA ALA A 136 -1.09 2.29 -18.59
C ALA A 136 -0.11 1.10 -18.57
N ALA A 137 1.20 1.38 -18.55
CA ALA A 137 2.24 0.35 -18.47
C ALA A 137 2.18 -0.43 -17.15
N LEU A 138 1.89 0.24 -16.02
CA LEU A 138 1.75 -0.39 -14.70
C LEU A 138 0.69 -1.50 -14.70
N PHE A 139 -0.43 -1.33 -15.41
CA PHE A 139 -1.49 -2.34 -15.49
C PHE A 139 -1.24 -3.43 -16.54
N SER A 140 -0.17 -3.33 -17.34
CA SER A 140 0.15 -4.34 -18.36
C SER A 140 0.54 -5.67 -17.70
N GLY A 141 -0.02 -6.78 -18.20
CA GLY A 141 0.33 -8.14 -17.78
C GLY A 141 -0.27 -8.61 -16.45
N GLY A 142 -1.04 -7.76 -15.76
CA GLY A 142 -1.76 -8.13 -14.54
C GLY A 142 -3.21 -8.54 -14.77
N THR A 143 -3.85 -9.06 -13.72
CA THR A 143 -5.25 -9.51 -13.75
C THR A 143 -6.26 -8.39 -13.50
N ALA A 144 -5.83 -7.25 -12.95
CA ALA A 144 -6.71 -6.13 -12.71
C ALA A 144 -7.08 -5.45 -14.03
N SER A 145 -8.38 -5.38 -14.30
CA SER A 145 -8.92 -4.66 -15.44
C SER A 145 -9.37 -3.27 -15.04
N LYS A 146 -9.32 -2.33 -15.99
CA LYS A 146 -9.85 -0.98 -15.79
C LYS A 146 -11.38 -1.06 -15.63
N LEU A 147 -11.88 -0.64 -14.47
CA LEU A 147 -13.32 -0.50 -14.24
C LEU A 147 -13.89 0.62 -15.15
N PRO A 148 -14.89 0.34 -16.01
CA PRO A 148 -15.51 1.38 -16.83
C PRO A 148 -16.17 2.48 -15.99
N ALA A 149 -16.03 3.73 -16.41
CA ALA A 149 -16.53 4.88 -15.65
C ALA A 149 -18.05 4.83 -15.42
N GLU A 150 -18.82 4.41 -16.42
CA GLU A 150 -20.28 4.26 -16.30
C GLU A 150 -20.68 3.19 -15.29
N LEU A 151 -19.91 2.09 -15.21
CA LEU A 151 -20.13 1.05 -14.20
C LEU A 151 -19.77 1.57 -12.80
N ALA A 152 -18.65 2.28 -12.68
CA ALA A 152 -18.25 2.90 -11.42
C ALA A 152 -19.31 3.89 -10.91
N LYS A 153 -19.83 4.77 -11.78
CA LYS A 153 -20.92 5.71 -11.46
C LYS A 153 -22.19 4.98 -11.05
N HIS A 154 -22.55 3.90 -11.73
CA HIS A 154 -23.74 3.11 -11.43
C HIS A 154 -23.65 2.42 -10.06
N GLN A 155 -22.48 1.86 -9.73
CA GLN A 155 -22.28 1.07 -8.50
C GLN A 155 -21.93 1.91 -7.26
N TRP A 156 -21.32 3.09 -7.45
CA TRP A 156 -20.84 3.94 -6.35
C TRP A 156 -21.92 4.29 -5.30
N PRO A 157 -23.16 4.66 -5.68
CA PRO A 157 -24.21 4.95 -4.71
C PRO A 157 -24.52 3.77 -3.78
N ALA A 158 -24.41 2.52 -4.26
CA ALA A 158 -24.67 1.35 -3.43
C ALA A 158 -23.59 1.16 -2.36
N ILE A 159 -22.32 1.40 -2.69
CA ILE A 159 -21.21 1.36 -1.73
C ILE A 159 -21.42 2.43 -0.66
N MET A 160 -21.64 3.67 -1.08
CA MET A 160 -21.72 4.81 -0.16
C MET A 160 -22.99 4.80 0.69
N ALA A 161 -24.15 4.40 0.15
CA ALA A 161 -25.39 4.31 0.91
C ALA A 161 -25.31 3.22 2.00
N ARG A 162 -24.65 2.09 1.72
CA ARG A 162 -24.43 1.03 2.73
C ARG A 162 -23.47 1.50 3.82
N LEU A 163 -22.38 2.16 3.44
CA LEU A 163 -21.43 2.73 4.38
C LEU A 163 -22.09 3.78 5.29
N GLU A 164 -22.83 4.72 4.70
CA GLU A 164 -23.60 5.73 5.43
C GLU A 164 -24.60 5.07 6.41
N GLN A 165 -25.37 4.09 5.92
CA GLN A 165 -26.33 3.37 6.75
C GLN A 165 -25.67 2.65 7.93
N GLN A 166 -24.51 2.04 7.72
CA GLN A 166 -23.77 1.39 8.80
C GLN A 166 -23.29 2.43 9.81
N LEU A 167 -22.61 3.49 9.37
CA LEU A 167 -22.05 4.52 10.26
C LEU A 167 -23.12 5.29 11.05
N GLN A 168 -24.35 5.37 10.54
CA GLN A 168 -25.50 5.92 11.29
C GLN A 168 -26.00 5.01 12.42
N ARG A 169 -25.69 3.72 12.37
CA ARG A 169 -26.21 2.69 13.28
C ARG A 169 -25.13 2.04 14.13
N GLU A 170 -23.88 2.22 13.74
CA GLU A 170 -22.71 1.67 14.41
C GLU A 170 -22.67 2.19 15.85
N SER A 171 -22.39 1.29 16.79
CA SER A 171 -22.34 1.64 18.21
C SER A 171 -21.02 2.32 18.60
N GLY A 172 -19.98 2.17 17.79
CA GLY A 172 -18.67 2.81 17.97
C GLY A 172 -18.35 3.84 16.90
N ASP A 173 -17.16 4.42 17.02
CA ASP A 173 -16.73 5.55 16.19
C ASP A 173 -16.15 5.13 14.82
N PHE A 174 -15.89 3.83 14.62
CA PHE A 174 -15.19 3.25 13.47
C PHE A 174 -15.95 2.04 12.91
N LEU A 175 -15.53 1.54 11.73
CA LEU A 175 -16.28 0.54 10.96
C LEU A 175 -16.60 -0.76 11.73
N PHE A 176 -15.82 -1.10 12.74
CA PHE A 176 -16.05 -2.30 13.55
C PHE A 176 -15.97 -2.00 15.05
N GLY A 177 -16.43 -0.80 15.43
CA GLY A 177 -16.38 -0.29 16.80
C GLY A 177 -15.08 0.45 17.07
N ALA A 178 -13.98 -0.29 17.30
CA ALA A 178 -12.63 0.27 17.45
C ALA A 178 -11.98 0.53 16.07
N PRO A 179 -11.03 1.48 15.96
CA PRO A 179 -10.27 1.68 14.72
C PRO A 179 -9.53 0.40 14.34
N SER A 180 -9.54 0.08 13.05
CA SER A 180 -8.88 -1.12 12.51
C SER A 180 -8.27 -0.86 11.14
N ILE A 181 -7.53 -1.84 10.61
CA ILE A 181 -6.99 -1.79 9.24
C ILE A 181 -8.06 -1.51 8.18
N ALA A 182 -9.31 -1.93 8.42
CA ALA A 182 -10.45 -1.70 7.54
C ALA A 182 -10.72 -0.19 7.33
N ASP A 183 -10.58 0.60 8.39
CA ASP A 183 -10.85 2.04 8.33
C ASP A 183 -9.87 2.74 7.40
N PHE A 184 -8.58 2.44 7.54
CA PHE A 184 -7.50 3.02 6.72
C PHE A 184 -7.57 2.57 5.26
N ALA A 185 -7.92 1.30 5.01
CA ALA A 185 -8.12 0.75 3.68
C ALA A 185 -9.31 1.36 2.94
N LEU A 186 -10.36 1.78 3.66
CA LEU A 186 -11.47 2.51 3.03
C LEU A 186 -11.17 4.01 2.90
N ALA A 187 -10.59 4.62 3.93
CA ALA A 187 -10.40 6.06 4.01
C ALA A 187 -9.52 6.61 2.89
N HIS A 188 -8.46 5.90 2.49
CA HIS A 188 -7.57 6.41 1.44
C HIS A 188 -8.24 6.49 0.06
N SER A 189 -9.23 5.63 -0.22
CA SER A 189 -10.06 5.70 -1.43
C SER A 189 -10.95 6.93 -1.43
N LEU A 190 -11.57 7.25 -0.30
CA LEU A 190 -12.41 8.45 -0.16
C LEU A 190 -11.56 9.74 -0.14
N TRP A 191 -10.40 9.71 0.51
CA TRP A 191 -9.41 10.79 0.47
C TRP A 191 -8.99 11.10 -0.97
N PHE A 192 -8.81 10.07 -1.80
CA PHE A 192 -8.46 10.25 -3.21
C PHE A 192 -9.57 10.95 -4.02
N LEU A 193 -10.83 10.62 -3.75
CA LEU A 193 -12.00 11.29 -4.34
C LEU A 193 -12.15 12.73 -3.85
N LYS A 194 -11.80 12.99 -2.59
CA LYS A 194 -11.81 14.35 -2.01
C LYS A 194 -10.72 15.27 -2.56
N ALA A 195 -9.75 14.76 -3.31
CA ALA A 195 -8.63 15.55 -3.83
C ALA A 195 -9.02 16.57 -4.93
N THR A 196 -10.22 16.48 -5.50
CA THR A 196 -10.72 17.45 -6.50
C THR A 196 -12.15 17.87 -6.16
N PRO A 197 -12.56 19.13 -6.48
CA PRO A 197 -13.94 19.57 -6.33
C PRO A 197 -14.93 18.82 -7.24
N VAL A 198 -14.44 18.14 -8.29
CA VAL A 198 -15.28 17.37 -9.23
C VAL A 198 -15.78 16.08 -8.56
N THR A 199 -14.89 15.39 -7.85
CA THR A 199 -15.21 14.09 -7.22
C THR A 199 -15.54 14.20 -5.73
N ALA A 200 -15.20 15.30 -5.05
CA ALA A 200 -15.53 15.49 -3.64
C ALA A 200 -17.03 15.31 -3.29
N PRO A 201 -18.00 15.76 -4.13
CA PRO A 201 -19.43 15.54 -3.87
C PRO A 201 -19.83 14.07 -3.76
N LEU A 202 -19.06 13.15 -4.35
CA LEU A 202 -19.30 11.71 -4.26
C LEU A 202 -19.09 11.16 -2.84
N VAL A 203 -18.41 11.93 -1.98
CA VAL A 203 -18.22 11.67 -0.55
C VAL A 203 -19.06 12.63 0.29
N ASP A 204 -19.11 13.92 -0.08
CA ASP A 204 -19.75 14.97 0.73
C ASP A 204 -21.27 14.84 0.84
N ALA A 205 -21.90 14.09 -0.07
CA ALA A 205 -23.33 13.80 -0.01
C ALA A 205 -23.73 12.85 1.16
N TYR A 206 -22.75 12.30 1.90
CA TYR A 206 -22.96 11.29 2.94
C TYR A 206 -22.41 11.79 4.29
N PRO A 207 -23.25 12.41 5.14
CA PRO A 207 -22.79 13.11 6.35
C PRO A 207 -22.09 12.21 7.39
N ALA A 208 -22.60 11.00 7.64
CA ALA A 208 -21.96 10.08 8.58
C ALA A 208 -20.60 9.60 8.05
N VAL A 209 -20.51 9.34 6.73
CA VAL A 209 -19.24 9.04 6.06
C VAL A 209 -18.24 10.19 6.21
N LEU A 210 -18.67 11.44 5.98
CA LEU A 210 -17.79 12.59 6.09
C LEU A 210 -17.25 12.76 7.52
N ALA A 211 -18.11 12.58 8.52
CA ALA A 211 -17.72 12.64 9.93
C ALA A 211 -16.72 11.52 10.30
N TRP A 212 -16.99 10.28 9.85
CA TRP A 212 -16.09 9.15 10.04
C TRP A 212 -14.74 9.35 9.36
N LEU A 213 -14.74 9.81 8.11
CA LEU A 213 -13.51 10.10 7.37
C LEU A 213 -12.69 11.17 8.10
N GLY A 214 -13.33 12.20 8.64
CA GLY A 214 -12.68 13.20 9.47
C GLY A 214 -11.99 12.61 10.71
N ARG A 215 -12.62 11.63 11.39
CA ARG A 215 -12.00 10.92 12.52
C ARG A 215 -10.77 10.13 12.09
N VAL A 216 -10.86 9.36 11.00
CA VAL A 216 -9.74 8.55 10.50
C VAL A 216 -8.57 9.44 10.04
N LEU A 217 -8.85 10.52 9.29
CA LEU A 217 -7.81 11.47 8.87
C LEU A 217 -7.21 12.25 10.06
N GLY A 218 -7.98 12.41 11.13
CA GLY A 218 -7.57 13.05 12.38
C GLY A 218 -6.45 12.33 13.14
N PHE A 219 -6.16 11.07 12.83
CA PHE A 219 -4.97 10.38 13.37
C PHE A 219 -3.65 11.03 12.91
N GLY A 220 -3.69 11.82 11.83
CA GLY A 220 -2.51 12.49 11.29
C GLY A 220 -1.48 11.49 10.76
N HIS A 221 -0.22 11.93 10.64
CA HIS A 221 0.84 11.17 9.97
C HIS A 221 2.01 10.82 10.89
N GLY A 222 1.87 10.95 12.20
CA GLY A 222 2.95 10.72 13.16
C GLY A 222 3.99 11.83 13.10
N THR A 223 5.25 11.51 13.40
CA THR A 223 6.35 12.49 13.38
C THR A 223 7.35 12.15 12.28
N ALA A 224 7.33 12.92 11.19
CA ALA A 224 8.17 12.69 10.03
C ALA A 224 9.39 13.62 9.98
N SER A 225 10.57 13.08 9.70
CA SER A 225 11.77 13.82 9.28
C SER A 225 12.11 13.51 7.82
N GLN A 226 12.67 14.46 7.07
CA GLN A 226 13.06 14.21 5.68
C GLN A 226 14.37 13.41 5.62
N MET A 227 14.48 12.51 4.64
CA MET A 227 15.67 11.72 4.35
C MET A 227 15.84 11.59 2.83
N THR A 228 17.08 11.63 2.34
CA THR A 228 17.36 11.44 0.91
C THR A 228 17.38 9.96 0.55
N ALA A 229 17.19 9.64 -0.74
CA ALA A 229 17.24 8.26 -1.21
C ALA A 229 18.64 7.64 -1.02
N GLU A 230 19.70 8.44 -1.15
CA GLU A 230 21.09 8.02 -0.92
C GLU A 230 21.33 7.63 0.54
N GLN A 231 20.83 8.43 1.49
CA GLN A 231 20.92 8.10 2.92
C GLN A 231 20.20 6.78 3.24
N ALA A 232 19.02 6.57 2.66
CA ALA A 232 18.28 5.33 2.83
C ALA A 232 19.00 4.11 2.24
N LEU A 233 19.65 4.25 1.08
CA LEU A 233 20.50 3.21 0.48
C LEU A 233 21.72 2.90 1.35
N ASP A 234 22.38 3.92 1.91
CA ASP A 234 23.51 3.74 2.81
C ASP A 234 23.10 3.03 4.10
N ILE A 235 21.90 3.32 4.63
CA ILE A 235 21.35 2.59 5.77
C ILE A 235 21.14 1.11 5.43
N ALA A 236 20.56 0.79 4.27
CA ALA A 236 20.37 -0.60 3.84
C ALA A 236 21.71 -1.33 3.70
N ARG A 237 22.69 -0.72 3.01
CA ARG A 237 24.00 -1.32 2.76
C ARG A 237 24.78 -1.62 4.04
N ASN A 238 24.65 -0.76 5.06
CA ASN A 238 25.38 -0.88 6.31
C ASN A 238 24.62 -1.69 7.39
N ALA A 239 23.36 -2.03 7.15
CA ALA A 239 22.56 -2.86 8.04
C ALA A 239 22.72 -4.35 7.70
N THR A 240 22.48 -5.20 8.69
CA THR A 240 22.25 -6.63 8.47
C THR A 240 20.74 -6.88 8.55
N PRO A 241 20.14 -7.62 7.61
CA PRO A 241 18.72 -7.96 7.69
C PRO A 241 18.36 -8.65 9.02
N ALA A 242 17.13 -8.44 9.47
CA ALA A 242 16.64 -9.00 10.72
C ALA A 242 16.65 -10.54 10.72
N PRO A 243 16.70 -11.18 11.90
CA PRO A 243 16.48 -12.62 12.02
C PRO A 243 15.16 -13.04 11.37
N LEU A 244 15.16 -14.19 10.71
CA LEU A 244 13.95 -14.75 10.10
C LEU A 244 12.95 -15.16 11.19
N PRO A 245 11.63 -15.09 10.91
CA PRO A 245 10.62 -15.62 11.81
C PRO A 245 10.82 -17.13 12.09
N ASP A 246 10.43 -17.57 13.28
CA ASP A 246 10.54 -18.97 13.74
C ASP A 246 9.28 -19.80 13.45
N GLU A 247 8.37 -19.27 12.63
CA GLU A 247 7.14 -19.94 12.22
C GLU A 247 7.44 -21.22 11.40
N VAL A 248 6.94 -22.36 11.89
CA VAL A 248 6.92 -23.59 11.10
C VAL A 248 5.69 -23.58 10.19
N PHE A 249 5.94 -23.57 8.88
CA PHE A 249 4.93 -23.59 7.84
C PHE A 249 5.33 -24.53 6.71
N GLU A 250 4.37 -25.33 6.24
CA GLU A 250 4.52 -26.19 5.07
C GLU A 250 3.78 -25.56 3.89
N ASP A 251 4.52 -25.15 2.86
CA ASP A 251 3.94 -24.56 1.67
C ASP A 251 3.22 -25.61 0.81
N LEU A 252 1.94 -25.37 0.54
CA LEU A 252 1.10 -26.32 -0.20
C LEU A 252 1.52 -26.49 -1.67
N ASN A 253 2.24 -25.53 -2.25
CA ASN A 253 2.82 -25.64 -3.59
C ASN A 253 4.24 -26.22 -3.57
N GLY A 254 4.72 -26.65 -2.39
CA GLY A 254 6.04 -27.28 -2.23
C GLY A 254 7.22 -26.32 -2.33
N VAL A 255 6.98 -25.01 -2.25
CA VAL A 255 8.03 -23.99 -2.25
C VAL A 255 8.80 -24.05 -0.93
N LYS A 256 10.14 -24.02 -0.99
CA LYS A 256 11.02 -24.20 0.17
C LYS A 256 12.10 -23.12 0.25
N ALA A 257 12.49 -22.79 1.48
CA ALA A 257 13.65 -21.94 1.72
C ALA A 257 14.90 -22.50 1.03
N GLY A 258 15.77 -21.62 0.54
CA GLY A 258 16.95 -21.90 -0.28
C GLY A 258 16.70 -21.96 -1.78
N GLN A 259 15.44 -21.96 -2.25
CA GLN A 259 15.12 -21.96 -3.68
C GLN A 259 15.32 -20.59 -4.31
N GLN A 260 15.80 -20.56 -5.55
CA GLN A 260 15.75 -19.36 -6.40
C GLN A 260 14.34 -19.19 -6.95
N VAL A 261 13.72 -18.06 -6.64
CA VAL A 261 12.34 -17.77 -7.02
C VAL A 261 12.20 -16.35 -7.56
N THR A 262 11.05 -16.10 -8.17
CA THR A 262 10.55 -14.75 -8.40
C THR A 262 9.26 -14.54 -7.63
N ILE A 263 9.08 -13.35 -7.08
CA ILE A 263 7.81 -12.88 -6.52
C ILE A 263 7.33 -11.68 -7.34
N ALA A 264 6.06 -11.69 -7.74
CA ALA A 264 5.44 -10.61 -8.48
C ALA A 264 4.03 -10.37 -7.99
N ALA A 265 3.57 -9.12 -8.02
CA ALA A 265 2.15 -8.84 -7.86
C ALA A 265 1.35 -9.51 -9.00
N ILE A 266 0.08 -9.84 -8.76
CA ILE A 266 -0.77 -10.51 -9.76
C ILE A 266 -1.71 -9.54 -10.49
N ASP A 267 -2.06 -8.43 -9.84
CA ASP A 267 -3.12 -7.51 -10.23
C ASP A 267 -2.62 -6.43 -11.20
N TYR A 268 -1.58 -5.69 -10.82
CA TYR A 268 -0.85 -4.69 -11.61
C TYR A 268 0.55 -4.54 -11.02
N GLY A 269 1.47 -3.85 -11.70
CA GLY A 269 2.86 -3.73 -11.26
C GLY A 269 3.53 -5.09 -11.10
N VAL A 270 3.35 -5.95 -12.11
CA VAL A 270 3.70 -7.37 -12.10
C VAL A 270 5.18 -7.64 -12.35
N ASP A 271 6.04 -6.64 -12.14
CA ASP A 271 7.49 -6.76 -12.25
C ASP A 271 8.01 -7.82 -11.28
N PRO A 272 8.65 -8.90 -11.78
CA PRO A 272 9.16 -9.95 -10.91
C PRO A 272 10.38 -9.46 -10.15
N VAL A 273 10.41 -9.75 -8.86
CA VAL A 273 11.57 -9.59 -7.99
C VAL A 273 12.21 -10.96 -7.80
N ALA A 274 13.43 -11.11 -8.32
CA ALA A 274 14.19 -12.34 -8.22
C ALA A 274 15.05 -12.36 -6.95
N GLY A 275 15.18 -13.52 -6.33
CA GLY A 275 16.04 -13.73 -5.18
C GLY A 275 15.97 -15.16 -4.64
N GLU A 276 16.74 -15.40 -3.59
CA GLU A 276 16.67 -16.64 -2.84
C GLU A 276 15.58 -16.53 -1.79
N LEU A 277 14.63 -17.48 -1.79
CA LEU A 277 13.62 -17.56 -0.75
C LEU A 277 14.25 -17.98 0.56
N LEU A 278 14.16 -17.12 1.58
CA LEU A 278 14.64 -17.42 2.92
C LEU A 278 13.54 -17.91 3.85
N PHE A 279 12.34 -17.39 3.68
CA PHE A 279 11.21 -17.70 4.53
C PHE A 279 9.90 -17.68 3.73
N ALA A 280 9.03 -18.61 4.06
CA ALA A 280 7.67 -18.70 3.55
C ALA A 280 6.74 -19.06 4.70
N GLY A 281 6.10 -18.05 5.29
CA GLY A 281 5.16 -18.20 6.40
C GLY A 281 3.70 -18.14 5.95
N ARG A 282 2.75 -18.01 6.88
CA ARG A 282 1.32 -17.85 6.52
C ARG A 282 1.00 -16.50 5.88
N GLU A 283 1.67 -15.45 6.32
CA GLU A 283 1.36 -14.07 5.95
C GLU A 283 2.46 -13.38 5.13
N GLU A 284 3.66 -13.96 5.09
CA GLU A 284 4.85 -13.28 4.58
C GLU A 284 5.76 -14.24 3.81
N LEU A 285 6.38 -13.71 2.76
CA LEU A 285 7.45 -14.33 1.99
C LEU A 285 8.67 -13.40 2.08
N ILE A 286 9.86 -13.95 2.34
CA ILE A 286 11.11 -13.17 2.45
C ILE A 286 12.11 -13.64 1.40
N LEU A 287 12.52 -12.72 0.53
CA LEU A 287 13.56 -12.94 -0.48
C LEU A 287 14.87 -12.26 -0.08
N ARG A 288 15.97 -12.99 -0.13
CA ARG A 288 17.31 -12.40 -0.15
C ARG A 288 17.68 -12.01 -1.56
N ARG A 289 18.18 -10.78 -1.70
CA ARG A 289 18.86 -10.34 -2.91
C ARG A 289 20.05 -9.45 -2.57
N THR A 290 20.95 -9.31 -3.53
CA THR A 290 22.09 -8.41 -3.45
C THR A 290 22.05 -7.42 -4.60
N ASP A 291 22.32 -6.16 -4.28
CA ASP A 291 22.38 -5.03 -5.20
C ASP A 291 23.68 -4.26 -5.00
N GLU A 292 24.24 -3.69 -6.06
CA GLU A 292 25.46 -2.87 -5.97
C GLU A 292 25.26 -1.63 -5.09
N ARG A 293 24.06 -1.03 -5.16
CA ARG A 293 23.72 0.19 -4.42
C ARG A 293 23.06 -0.14 -3.09
N GLY A 294 22.12 -1.08 -3.09
CA GLY A 294 21.34 -1.47 -1.90
C GLY A 294 22.04 -2.43 -0.93
N GLY A 295 23.14 -3.09 -1.34
CA GLY A 295 23.77 -4.15 -0.54
C GLY A 295 22.93 -5.44 -0.52
N THR A 296 23.12 -6.27 0.50
CA THR A 296 22.29 -7.46 0.72
C THR A 296 21.07 -7.08 1.54
N VAL A 297 19.88 -7.28 0.96
CA VAL A 297 18.60 -6.93 1.58
C VAL A 297 17.67 -8.14 1.64
N HIS A 298 16.77 -8.12 2.60
CA HIS A 298 15.59 -8.98 2.62
C HIS A 298 14.40 -8.17 2.10
N VAL A 299 13.72 -8.69 1.07
CA VAL A 299 12.52 -8.07 0.51
C VAL A 299 11.32 -8.93 0.89
N HIS A 300 10.37 -8.30 1.57
CA HIS A 300 9.23 -8.94 2.19
C HIS A 300 7.98 -8.64 1.38
N PHE A 301 7.21 -9.69 1.10
CA PHE A 301 5.94 -9.60 0.38
C PHE A 301 4.84 -10.32 1.14
N PRO A 302 3.60 -9.80 1.15
CA PRO A 302 2.47 -10.59 1.61
C PRO A 302 2.19 -11.71 0.61
N ARG A 303 1.58 -12.80 1.06
CA ARG A 303 1.09 -13.85 0.13
C ARG A 303 -0.07 -13.35 -0.72
N TRP A 304 -1.04 -12.70 -0.10
CA TRP A 304 -2.23 -12.19 -0.81
C TRP A 304 -1.83 -11.14 -1.83
N GLY A 305 -2.28 -11.33 -3.08
CA GLY A 305 -1.99 -10.40 -4.18
C GLY A 305 -0.65 -10.63 -4.88
N PHE A 306 0.13 -11.62 -4.43
CA PHE A 306 1.42 -11.97 -5.03
C PHE A 306 1.48 -13.42 -5.46
N ARG A 307 2.21 -13.67 -6.54
CA ARG A 307 2.57 -15.02 -6.98
C ARG A 307 4.05 -15.26 -6.68
N ILE A 308 4.37 -16.51 -6.36
CA ILE A 308 5.73 -17.01 -6.24
C ILE A 308 5.96 -18.09 -7.30
N GLN A 309 7.08 -18.04 -8.01
CA GLN A 309 7.44 -19.00 -9.05
C GLN A 309 8.91 -19.40 -8.90
N GLY A 310 9.18 -20.71 -8.94
CA GLY A 310 10.56 -21.20 -9.01
C GLY A 310 11.22 -20.79 -10.32
N ILE A 311 12.50 -20.41 -10.27
CA ILE A 311 13.31 -20.20 -11.46
C ILE A 311 13.82 -21.58 -11.88
N ALA A 312 13.36 -22.08 -13.03
CA ALA A 312 13.92 -23.31 -13.59
C ALA A 312 15.41 -23.09 -13.88
N ALA A 313 16.23 -24.05 -13.45
CA ALA A 313 17.67 -24.07 -13.70
C ALA A 313 17.98 -24.20 -15.19
#